data_AF-A0A941NHG2-F1
#
_entry.id   AF-A0A941NHG2-F1
#
_cell.length_a   1.000
_cell.length_b   1.000
_cell.length_c   1.000
_cell.angle_alpha   90.00
_cell.angle_beta   90.00
_cell.angle_gamma   90.00
#
_symmetry.space_group_name_H-M   'P 1'
#
loop_
_entity.id
_entity.type
_entity.pdbx_description
1 polymer ?
#
loop_
_entity_poly.entity_id
_entity_poly.type
_entity_poly.pdbx_seq_one_letter_code
_entity_poly.pdbx_strand_id
1 'polypeptide(L)' 'MTVRLADGVAAIGKTAWNALANPAGRSDPHPFTRFEFFEALESSGCASARTGWQPAHLVLEEDGAVTGILP' A
#
# COMPACT_ATOMS: atom_id res chain seq x y z
N MET A 1 -0.64 15.24 -12.04
CA MET A 1 -0.45 14.92 -10.62
C MET A 1 -1.79 14.93 -9.92
N THR A 2 -2.20 13.80 -9.38
CA THR A 2 -3.45 13.62 -8.62
C THR A 2 -3.19 12.81 -7.36
N VAL A 3 -3.93 13.08 -6.29
CA VAL A 3 -3.91 12.28 -5.07
C VAL A 3 -5.28 11.66 -4.88
N ARG A 4 -5.32 10.36 -4.60
CA ARG A 4 -6.56 9.65 -4.26
C ARG A 4 -6.38 8.79 -3.02
N LEU A 5 -7.50 8.51 -2.35
CA LEU A 5 -7.57 7.46 -1.35
C LEU A 5 -7.84 6.12 -2.04
N ALA A 6 -7.17 5.05 -1.63
CA ALA A 6 -7.47 3.69 -2.05
C ALA A 6 -8.12 2.92 -0.90
N ASP A 7 -9.20 2.20 -1.21
CA ASP A 7 -10.01 1.44 -0.22
C ASP A 7 -9.30 0.18 0.32
N GLY A 8 -8.05 -0.05 -0.08
CA GLY A 8 -7.23 -1.18 0.35
C GLY A 8 -5.99 -1.32 -0.51
N VAL A 9 -5.02 -2.10 -0.03
CA VAL A 9 -3.73 -2.31 -0.70
C VAL A 9 -3.92 -2.97 -2.08
N ALA A 10 -4.93 -3.81 -2.22
CA ALA A 10 -5.24 -4.53 -3.46
C ALA A 10 -5.57 -3.59 -4.63
N ALA A 11 -6.16 -2.41 -4.36
CA ALA A 11 -6.49 -1.42 -5.39
C ALA A 11 -5.28 -0.69 -5.98
N ILE A 12 -4.10 -0.81 -5.34
CA ILE A 12 -2.84 -0.24 -5.84
C ILE A 12 -2.03 -1.33 -6.58
N GLY A 13 -2.13 -2.56 -6.11
CA GLY A 13 -1.49 -3.72 -6.73
C GLY A 13 -0.06 -3.96 -6.23
N LYS A 14 0.29 -5.24 -6.09
CA LYS A 14 1.56 -5.71 -5.49
C LYS A 14 2.80 -5.14 -6.16
N THR A 15 2.85 -5.11 -7.49
CA THR A 15 4.03 -4.66 -8.23
C THR A 15 4.29 -3.18 -8.00
N ALA A 16 3.28 -2.32 -8.18
CA ALA A 16 3.41 -0.88 -7.97
C ALA A 16 3.78 -0.56 -6.51
N TRP A 17 3.11 -1.23 -5.57
CA TRP A 17 3.39 -1.07 -4.14
C TRP A 17 4.83 -1.43 -3.78
N ASN A 18 5.27 -2.64 -4.13
CA ASN A 18 6.59 -3.13 -3.73
C ASN A 18 7.73 -2.41 -4.47
N ALA A 19 7.50 -1.89 -5.68
CA ALA A 19 8.46 -1.03 -6.36
C ALA A 19 8.76 0.26 -5.57
N LEU A 20 7.77 0.80 -4.85
CA LEU A 20 7.95 1.99 -4.00
C LEU A 20 8.43 1.63 -2.59
N ALA A 21 7.83 0.61 -1.97
CA ALA A 21 8.12 0.25 -0.58
C ALA A 21 9.52 -0.38 -0.39
N ASN A 22 9.91 -1.27 -1.30
CA ASN A 22 11.19 -1.99 -1.28
C ASN A 22 11.76 -2.10 -2.70
N PRO A 23 12.21 -0.99 -3.29
CA PRO A 23 12.80 -0.99 -4.62
C PRO A 23 14.01 -1.93 -4.71
N ALA A 24 14.25 -2.45 -5.91
CA ALA A 24 15.38 -3.33 -6.18
C ALA A 24 16.71 -2.65 -5.82
N GLY A 25 17.58 -3.37 -5.10
CA GLY A 25 18.88 -2.84 -4.66
C GLY A 25 18.84 -2.05 -3.35
N ARG A 26 17.68 -1.89 -2.71
CA ARG A 26 17.60 -1.34 -1.35
C ARG A 26 18.37 -2.22 -0.36
N SER A 27 19.26 -1.62 0.43
CA SER A 27 20.11 -2.31 1.41
C SER A 27 19.37 -2.75 2.69
N ASP A 28 18.24 -2.13 2.99
CA ASP A 28 17.45 -2.28 4.21
C ASP A 28 15.96 -2.55 3.92
N PRO A 29 15.60 -3.63 3.20
CA PRO A 29 14.20 -3.90 2.90
C PRO A 29 13.38 -4.10 4.18
N HIS A 30 12.22 -3.45 4.28
CA HIS A 30 11.41 -3.44 5.50
C HIS A 30 10.17 -4.34 5.34
N PRO A 31 9.94 -5.34 6.22
CA PRO A 31 8.86 -6.30 6.05
C PRO A 31 7.46 -5.68 6.24
N PHE A 32 7.35 -4.67 7.11
CA PHE A 32 6.07 -4.00 7.42
C PHE A 32 5.67 -2.91 6.42
N THR A 33 6.49 -2.65 5.40
CA THR A 33 6.11 -1.76 4.30
C THR A 33 5.66 -2.53 3.06
N ARG A 34 5.79 -3.86 3.04
CA ARG A 34 5.47 -4.70 1.87
C ARG A 34 3.98 -4.82 1.65
N PHE A 35 3.58 -5.02 0.39
CA PHE A 35 2.20 -5.31 0.01
C PHE A 35 1.60 -6.45 0.85
N GLU A 36 2.35 -7.54 1.04
CA GLU A 36 1.89 -8.74 1.73
C GLU A 36 1.57 -8.50 3.21
N PHE A 37 2.18 -7.50 3.84
CA PHE A 37 1.84 -7.18 5.23
C PHE A 37 0.45 -6.55 5.32
N PHE A 38 0.19 -5.52 4.52
CA PHE A 38 -1.12 -4.86 4.48
C PHE A 38 -2.21 -5.78 3.94
N GLU A 39 -1.89 -6.59 2.93
CA GLU A 39 -2.85 -7.56 2.37
C GLU A 39 -3.27 -8.57 3.43
N ALA A 40 -2.33 -9.07 4.24
CA ALA A 40 -2.65 -9.98 5.33
C ALA A 40 -3.50 -9.31 6.45
N LEU A 41 -3.23 -8.04 6.79
CA LEU A 41 -4.04 -7.30 7.76
C LEU A 41 -5.48 -7.12 7.27
N GLU A 42 -5.64 -6.72 6.01
CA GLU A 42 -6.94 -6.46 5.38
C GLU A 42 -7.73 -7.75 5.16
N SER A 43 -7.11 -8.78 4.57
CA SER A 43 -7.78 -10.04 4.20
C SER A 43 -8.11 -10.93 5.39
N SER A 44 -7.31 -10.88 6.47
CA SER A 44 -7.62 -11.59 7.71
C SER A 44 -8.75 -10.92 8.53
N GLY A 45 -9.03 -9.63 8.27
CA GLY A 45 -10.03 -8.86 8.99
C GLY A 45 -9.65 -8.51 10.44
N CYS A 46 -8.39 -8.73 10.85
CA CYS A 46 -7.90 -8.36 12.18
C CYS A 46 -7.83 -6.83 12.34
N ALA A 47 -7.52 -6.13 11.25
CA ALA A 47 -7.60 -4.68 11.13
C ALA A 47 -8.74 -4.35 10.15
N SER A 48 -9.93 -4.10 10.69
CA SER A 48 -11.13 -3.85 9.89
C SER A 48 -12.07 -2.87 10.59
N ALA A 49 -13.06 -2.35 9.88
CA ALA A 49 -13.98 -1.34 10.44
C ALA A 49 -14.68 -1.85 11.71
N ARG A 50 -14.95 -3.16 11.78
CA ARG A 50 -15.50 -3.85 12.95
C ARG A 50 -14.59 -3.78 14.17
N THR A 51 -13.27 -3.76 13.98
CA THR A 51 -12.25 -3.63 15.05
C THR A 51 -11.79 -2.19 15.24
N GLY A 52 -12.46 -1.21 14.61
CA GLY A 52 -12.15 0.21 14.72
C GLY A 52 -11.01 0.70 13.83
N TRP A 53 -10.61 -0.10 12.82
CA TRP A 53 -9.54 0.25 11.88
C TRP A 53 -10.07 0.32 10.45
N GLN A 54 -9.51 1.18 9.59
CA GLN A 54 -9.91 1.27 8.19
C GLN A 54 -8.65 1.45 7.31
N PRO A 55 -8.51 0.69 6.21
CA PRO A 55 -7.48 0.99 5.21
C PRO A 55 -7.74 2.37 4.61
N ALA A 56 -6.71 3.21 4.59
CA ALA A 56 -6.80 4.59 4.11
C ALA A 56 -5.51 4.99 3.38
N HIS A 57 -5.14 4.21 2.37
CA HIS A 57 -3.88 4.40 1.64
C HIS A 57 -3.98 5.60 0.71
N LEU A 58 -3.16 6.63 0.90
CA LEU A 58 -3.04 7.72 -0.07
C LEU A 58 -2.11 7.30 -1.22
N VAL A 59 -2.55 7.58 -2.43
CA VAL A 59 -1.84 7.25 -3.67
C VAL A 59 -1.59 8.51 -4.45
N LEU A 60 -0.32 8.77 -4.77
CA LEU A 60 0.09 9.81 -5.69
C LEU A 60 0.23 9.24 -7.10
N GLU A 61 -0.44 9.86 -8.06
CA GLU A 61 -0.38 9.47 -9.47
C GLU A 61 0.10 10.63 -10.35
N GLU A 62 1.08 10.33 -11.20
CA GLU A 62 1.68 11.25 -12.18
C GLU A 62 1.81 10.51 -13.51
N ASP A 63 1.35 11.13 -14.60
CA ASP A 63 1.40 10.58 -15.96
C ASP A 63 0.87 9.14 -16.10
N GLY A 64 -0.16 8.80 -15.31
CA GLY A 64 -0.79 7.47 -15.30
C GLY A 64 -0.02 6.41 -14.50
N ALA A 65 1.07 6.78 -13.83
CA ALA A 65 1.85 5.90 -12.96
C ALA A 65 1.68 6.27 -11.48
N VAL A 66 1.68 5.26 -10.62
CA VAL A 66 1.74 5.44 -9.16
C VAL A 66 3.19 5.80 -8.78
N THR A 67 3.40 7.00 -8.24
CA THR A 67 4.74 7.51 -7.90
C THR A 67 4.97 7.66 -6.40
N GLY A 68 3.92 7.56 -5.59
CA GLY A 68 4.02 7.61 -4.13
C GLY A 68 2.85 6.90 -3.45
N ILE A 69 3.14 6.33 -2.28
CA ILE A 69 2.15 5.67 -1.41
C ILE A 69 2.36 6.12 0.04
N LEU A 70 1.27 6.35 0.75
CA LEU A 70 1.25 6.50 2.20
C LEU A 70 0.19 5.54 2.77
N PRO A 71 0.63 4.42 3.38
CA PRO A 71 -0.25 3.44 4.00
C PRO A 71 -0.97 3.93 5.26
#